data_AF-A0A8J5P8M1-F1
#
_entry.id   AF-A0A8J5P8M1-F1
#
_cell.length_a   1.000
_cell.length_b   1.000
_cell.length_c   1.000
_cell.angle_alpha   90.00
_cell.angle_beta   90.00
_cell.angle_gamma   90.00
#
_symmetry.space_group_name_H-M   'P 1'
#
loop_
_entity.id
_entity.type
_entity.pdbx_description
1 polymer ?
#
loop_
_entity_poly.entity_id
_entity_poly.type
_entity_poly.pdbx_seq_one_letter_code
_entity_poly.pdbx_strand_id
1 'polypeptide(L)'
;MCLEYIAVDAAFVHPLPDNLQSDIAAPLLCAGISMYSAIRKCNLQTDNWLLIPGAGGGLGHLGVQIARAQGYRVIAVDTGEDKRRICLEFGAAHFIDFLTQDVPAEVKRLTSLGVHGVICTAGSIAAYQQAAHCVRNAGTIVCIGVNPQNLPISPLDMVRRGE
;
A
#
# COMPACT_ATOMS: atom_id res chain seq x y z
N MET A 1 2.40 -19.63 -17.02
CA MET A 1 2.06 -20.99 -17.49
C MET A 1 0.74 -21.35 -16.83
N CYS A 2 -0.32 -21.58 -17.62
CA CYS A 2 -1.63 -21.99 -17.09
C CYS A 2 -1.82 -23.49 -17.38
N LEU A 3 -2.17 -24.27 -16.37
CA LEU A 3 -2.37 -25.72 -16.45
C LEU A 3 -3.73 -26.05 -15.82
N GLU A 4 -4.39 -27.11 -16.27
CA GLU A 4 -5.70 -27.54 -15.74
C GLU A 4 -5.60 -28.25 -14.39
N TYR A 5 -4.44 -28.88 -14.10
CA TYR A 5 -4.20 -29.60 -12.86
C TYR A 5 -2.79 -29.31 -12.33
N ILE A 6 -2.67 -29.23 -11.00
CA ILE A 6 -1.40 -29.08 -10.29
C ILE A 6 -1.44 -29.89 -8.99
N ALA A 7 -0.35 -30.59 -8.68
CA ALA A 7 -0.16 -31.22 -7.38
C ALA A 7 0.41 -30.18 -6.41
N VAL A 8 -0.25 -30.03 -5.25
CA VAL A 8 0.17 -29.12 -4.17
C VAL A 8 0.17 -29.86 -2.85
N ASP A 9 1.03 -29.44 -1.93
CA ASP A 9 1.01 -29.97 -0.56
C ASP A 9 -0.26 -29.48 0.14
N ALA A 10 -1.00 -30.42 0.75
CA ALA A 10 -2.25 -30.16 1.45
C ALA A 10 -2.09 -29.13 2.58
N ALA A 11 -0.90 -28.97 3.16
CA ALA A 11 -0.61 -27.95 4.16
C ALA A 11 -0.76 -26.50 3.64
N PHE A 12 -0.70 -26.30 2.32
CA PHE A 12 -0.85 -24.99 1.66
C PHE A 12 -2.21 -24.82 0.97
N VAL A 13 -3.14 -25.77 1.17
CA VAL A 13 -4.50 -25.70 0.63
C VAL A 13 -5.43 -25.23 1.75
N HIS A 14 -6.09 -24.09 1.53
CA HIS A 14 -7.05 -23.55 2.48
C HIS A 14 -8.47 -23.62 1.91
N PRO A 15 -9.45 -24.14 2.67
CA PRO A 15 -10.84 -24.17 2.22
C PRO A 15 -11.36 -22.75 2.05
N LEU A 16 -12.05 -22.50 0.94
CA LEU A 16 -12.76 -21.25 0.72
C LEU A 16 -14.12 -21.31 1.42
N PRO A 17 -14.59 -20.19 2.03
CA PRO A 17 -15.96 -20.09 2.50
C PRO A 17 -16.97 -20.33 1.38
N ASP A 18 -18.09 -21.00 1.68
CA ASP A 18 -19.11 -21.36 0.68
C ASP A 18 -19.68 -20.17 -0.10
N ASN A 19 -19.65 -18.98 0.50
CA ASN A 19 -20.15 -17.73 -0.09
C ASN A 19 -19.08 -16.94 -0.86
N LEU A 20 -17.85 -17.45 -1.01
CA LEU A 20 -16.76 -16.78 -1.71
C LEU A 20 -16.44 -17.52 -3.01
N GLN A 21 -16.71 -16.86 -4.14
CA GLN A 21 -16.40 -17.40 -5.45
C GLN A 21 -14.88 -17.50 -5.66
N SER A 22 -14.44 -18.55 -6.35
CA SER A 22 -13.02 -18.88 -6.51
C SER A 22 -12.24 -17.88 -7.38
N ASP A 23 -12.91 -17.27 -8.36
CA ASP A 23 -12.37 -16.21 -9.22
C ASP A 23 -12.07 -14.92 -8.43
N ILE A 24 -12.88 -14.62 -7.42
CA ILE A 24 -12.64 -13.51 -6.48
C ILE A 24 -11.57 -13.87 -5.45
N ALA A 25 -11.53 -15.13 -4.98
CA ALA A 25 -10.55 -15.59 -4.00
C ALA A 25 -9.13 -15.68 -4.56
N ALA A 26 -8.98 -16.10 -5.82
CA ALA A 26 -7.68 -16.30 -6.47
C ALA A 26 -6.72 -15.11 -6.35
N PRO A 27 -7.10 -13.84 -6.67
CA PRO A 27 -6.21 -12.69 -6.51
C PRO A 27 -5.88 -12.37 -5.04
N LEU A 28 -6.73 -12.76 -4.08
CA LEU A 28 -6.47 -12.52 -2.65
C LEU A 28 -5.31 -13.38 -2.13
N LEU A 29 -5.10 -14.57 -2.70
CA LEU A 29 -4.02 -15.49 -2.30
C LEU A 29 -2.62 -15.02 -2.72
N CYS A 30 -2.51 -13.99 -3.57
CA CYS A 30 -1.25 -13.37 -3.96
C CYS A 30 -1.23 -11.88 -3.56
N ALA A 31 -2.05 -11.07 -4.21
CA ALA A 31 -2.07 -9.63 -3.98
C ALA A 31 -2.70 -9.28 -2.61
N GLY A 32 -3.79 -9.96 -2.24
CA GLY A 32 -4.47 -9.73 -0.95
C GLY A 32 -3.58 -10.06 0.24
N ILE A 33 -2.98 -11.25 0.28
CA ILE A 33 -2.11 -11.67 1.38
C ILE A 33 -0.83 -10.83 1.47
N SER A 34 -0.29 -10.38 0.33
CA SER A 34 0.85 -9.47 0.28
C SER A 34 0.52 -8.13 0.92
N MET A 35 -0.63 -7.53 0.57
CA MET A 35 -1.08 -6.28 1.19
C MET A 35 -1.43 -6.45 2.67
N TYR A 36 -2.12 -7.54 3.04
CA TYR A 36 -2.43 -7.83 4.43
C TYR A 36 -1.15 -7.95 5.27
N SER A 37 -0.17 -8.72 4.81
CA SER A 37 1.12 -8.89 5.48
C SER A 37 1.87 -7.55 5.60
N ALA A 38 1.89 -6.74 4.54
CA ALA A 38 2.53 -5.43 4.56
C ALA A 38 1.89 -4.46 5.55
N ILE A 39 0.56 -4.40 5.59
CA ILE A 39 -0.18 -3.58 6.56
C ILE A 39 0.14 -4.02 7.99
N ARG A 40 0.21 -5.33 8.25
CA ARG A 40 0.56 -5.87 9.57
C ARG A 40 2.00 -5.51 9.99
N LYS A 41 2.94 -5.45 9.06
CA LYS A 41 4.33 -5.02 9.33
C LYS A 41 4.44 -3.55 9.76
N CYS A 42 3.51 -2.69 9.34
CA CYS A 42 3.48 -1.29 9.76
C CYS A 42 3.06 -1.11 11.24
N ASN A 43 2.54 -2.14 11.91
CA ASN A 43 2.12 -2.11 13.32
C ASN A 43 1.25 -0.89 13.70
N LEU A 44 0.32 -0.54 12.80
CA LEU A 44 -0.52 0.65 12.92
C LEU A 44 -1.58 0.47 14.02
N GLN A 45 -1.96 1.59 14.64
CA GLN A 45 -3.12 1.66 15.52
C GLN A 45 -4.34 2.16 14.73
N THR A 46 -5.55 1.93 15.25
CA THR A 46 -6.78 2.50 14.68
C THR A 46 -6.65 4.02 14.50
N ASP A 47 -7.25 4.56 13.44
CA ASP A 47 -7.16 5.96 13.00
C ASP A 47 -5.77 6.44 12.57
N ASN A 48 -4.74 5.58 12.58
CA ASN A 48 -3.44 5.93 12.03
C ASN A 48 -3.53 6.15 10.51
N TRP A 49 -2.67 7.04 10.03
CA TRP A 49 -2.56 7.34 8.61
C TRP A 49 -1.65 6.34 7.90
N LEU A 50 -2.14 5.81 6.78
CA LEU A 50 -1.40 4.93 5.88
C LEU A 50 -1.34 5.55 4.47
N LEU A 51 -0.15 5.68 3.90
CA LEU A 51 0.05 6.12 2.52
C LEU A 51 0.26 4.91 1.61
N ILE A 52 -0.40 4.87 0.45
CA ILE A 52 -0.21 3.81 -0.55
C ILE A 52 0.13 4.46 -1.90
N PRO A 53 1.43 4.61 -2.25
CA PRO A 53 1.87 4.94 -3.60
C PRO A 53 1.62 3.80 -4.57
N GLY A 54 0.83 4.05 -5.61
CA GLY A 54 0.31 3.05 -6.55
C GLY A 54 -1.04 2.45 -6.12
N ALA A 55 -1.84 3.20 -5.36
CA ALA A 55 -3.12 2.75 -4.81
C ALA A 55 -4.16 2.35 -5.86
N GLY A 56 -4.14 2.91 -7.07
CA GLY A 56 -5.07 2.55 -8.13
C GLY A 56 -4.65 1.34 -8.96
N GLY A 57 -3.50 0.72 -8.64
CA GLY A 57 -3.01 -0.49 -9.30
C GLY A 57 -3.62 -1.80 -8.75
N GLY A 58 -3.22 -2.93 -9.33
CA GLY A 58 -3.76 -4.26 -8.98
C GLY A 58 -3.56 -4.68 -7.52
N LEU A 59 -2.44 -4.31 -6.89
CA LEU A 59 -2.22 -4.58 -5.45
C LEU A 59 -2.78 -3.45 -4.58
N GLY A 60 -2.54 -2.20 -4.99
CA GLY A 60 -2.88 -1.01 -4.20
C GLY A 60 -4.35 -0.91 -3.85
N HIS A 61 -5.26 -1.24 -4.78
CA HIS A 61 -6.70 -1.06 -4.54
C HIS A 61 -7.24 -2.07 -3.51
N LEU A 62 -6.66 -3.27 -3.45
CA LEU A 62 -6.93 -4.23 -2.36
C LEU A 62 -6.39 -3.70 -1.04
N GLY A 63 -5.19 -3.08 -1.09
CA GLY A 63 -4.59 -2.38 0.04
C GLY A 63 -5.50 -1.34 0.69
N VAL A 64 -6.12 -0.49 -0.12
CA VAL A 64 -7.07 0.54 0.34
C VAL A 64 -8.23 -0.12 1.10
N GLN A 65 -8.85 -1.14 0.51
CA GLN A 65 -10.00 -1.83 1.11
C GLN A 65 -9.63 -2.52 2.43
N ILE A 66 -8.51 -3.27 2.45
CA ILE A 66 -8.04 -3.98 3.64
C ILE A 66 -7.70 -3.00 4.76
N ALA A 67 -6.99 -1.92 4.45
CA ALA A 67 -6.61 -0.91 5.44
C ALA A 67 -7.83 -0.17 6.01
N ARG A 68 -8.79 0.20 5.16
CA ARG A 68 -10.06 0.79 5.59
C ARG A 68 -10.87 -0.16 6.46
N ALA A 69 -10.93 -1.45 6.12
CA ALA A 69 -11.60 -2.45 6.93
C ALA A 69 -10.95 -2.66 8.31
N GLN A 70 -9.66 -2.37 8.45
CA GLN A 70 -8.93 -2.40 9.73
C GLN A 70 -9.01 -1.08 10.52
N GLY A 71 -9.71 -0.07 10.00
CA GLY A 71 -9.90 1.22 10.69
C GLY A 71 -8.75 2.21 10.53
N TYR A 72 -7.92 2.07 9.48
CA TYR A 72 -6.88 3.06 9.17
C TYR A 72 -7.38 4.11 8.19
N ARG A 73 -6.75 5.29 8.23
CA ARG A 73 -7.03 6.39 7.31
C ARG A 73 -6.08 6.32 6.13
N VAL A 74 -6.58 5.95 4.96
CA VAL A 74 -5.74 5.75 3.78
C VAL A 74 -5.62 7.02 2.94
N ILE A 75 -4.39 7.38 2.61
CA ILE A 75 -4.07 8.35 1.56
C ILE A 75 -3.61 7.55 0.34
N ALA A 76 -4.42 7.57 -0.71
CA ALA A 76 -4.11 6.94 -1.99
C ALA A 76 -3.29 7.89 -2.85
N VAL A 77 -2.17 7.42 -3.42
CA VAL A 77 -1.38 8.19 -4.38
C VAL A 77 -1.34 7.42 -5.68
N ASP A 78 -1.86 8.01 -6.75
CA ASP A 78 -1.76 7.49 -8.12
C ASP A 78 -1.98 8.66 -9.10
N THR A 79 -2.28 8.40 -10.37
CA THR A 79 -2.63 9.45 -11.34
C THR A 79 -3.81 9.05 -12.23
N GLY A 80 -4.61 10.04 -12.61
CA GLY A 80 -5.78 9.89 -13.48
C GLY A 80 -7.11 9.70 -12.73
N GLU A 81 -8.18 10.23 -13.33
CA GLU A 81 -9.50 10.32 -12.68
C GLU A 81 -10.15 8.96 -12.43
N ASP A 82 -9.95 7.97 -13.30
CA ASP A 82 -10.51 6.63 -13.11
C ASP A 82 -9.97 5.98 -11.82
N LYS A 83 -8.66 6.09 -11.60
CA LYS A 83 -8.02 5.57 -10.39
C LYS A 83 -8.42 6.36 -9.16
N ARG A 84 -8.58 7.69 -9.29
CA ARG A 84 -9.10 8.55 -8.24
C ARG A 84 -10.48 8.09 -7.77
N ARG A 85 -11.42 7.92 -8.70
CA ARG A 85 -12.77 7.44 -8.41
C ARG A 85 -12.75 6.09 -7.70
N ILE A 86 -12.01 5.12 -8.24
CA ILE A 86 -11.92 3.77 -7.67
C ILE A 86 -11.33 3.80 -6.25
N CYS A 87 -10.25 4.55 -6.01
CA CYS A 87 -9.64 4.62 -4.69
C CYS A 87 -10.58 5.23 -3.64
N LEU A 88 -11.31 6.29 -4.01
CA LEU A 88 -12.27 6.95 -3.12
C LEU A 88 -13.49 6.06 -2.85
N GLU A 89 -14.01 5.38 -3.87
CA GLU A 89 -15.11 4.41 -3.74
C GLU A 89 -14.75 3.26 -2.79
N PHE A 90 -13.51 2.76 -2.88
CA PHE A 90 -12.98 1.73 -1.99
C PHE A 90 -12.61 2.23 -0.59
N GLY A 91 -12.79 3.53 -0.32
CA GLY A 91 -12.69 4.09 1.02
C GLY A 91 -11.34 4.71 1.36
N ALA A 92 -10.56 5.14 0.37
CA ALA A 92 -9.46 6.07 0.62
C ALA A 92 -10.02 7.38 1.20
N ALA A 93 -9.42 7.87 2.28
CA ALA A 93 -9.80 9.15 2.89
C ALA A 93 -9.41 10.33 2.00
N HIS A 94 -8.26 10.23 1.32
CA HIS A 94 -7.79 11.22 0.36
C HIS A 94 -7.12 10.53 -0.84
N PHE A 95 -7.20 11.18 -2.00
CA PHE A 95 -6.45 10.83 -3.19
C PHE A 95 -5.54 11.99 -3.59
N ILE A 96 -4.30 11.71 -3.94
CA ILE A 96 -3.32 12.69 -4.40
C ILE A 96 -2.83 12.26 -5.79
N ASP A 97 -2.97 13.16 -6.77
CA ASP A 97 -2.44 12.93 -8.10
C ASP A 97 -0.97 13.36 -8.18
N PHE A 98 -0.05 12.40 -8.28
CA PHE A 98 1.39 12.69 -8.26
C PHE A 98 1.90 13.46 -9.48
N LEU A 99 1.12 13.60 -10.56
CA LEU A 99 1.49 14.41 -11.72
C LEU A 99 1.11 15.89 -11.57
N THR A 100 0.11 16.19 -10.75
CA THR A 100 -0.43 17.56 -10.61
C THR A 100 -0.20 18.17 -9.23
N GLN A 101 0.16 17.34 -8.24
CA GLN A 101 0.32 17.75 -6.85
C GLN A 101 1.67 17.32 -6.29
N ASP A 102 2.20 18.12 -5.36
CA ASP A 102 3.34 17.75 -4.52
C ASP A 102 2.86 16.79 -3.41
N VAL A 103 3.19 15.50 -3.58
CA VAL A 103 2.78 14.44 -2.67
C VAL A 103 3.26 14.68 -1.22
N PRO A 104 4.55 14.91 -0.93
CA PRO A 104 5.02 15.29 0.41
C PRO A 104 4.31 16.49 1.02
N ALA A 105 4.11 17.56 0.27
CA ALA A 105 3.46 18.77 0.78
C ALA A 105 2.01 18.49 1.18
N GLU A 106 1.27 17.74 0.35
CA GLU A 106 -0.12 17.40 0.59
C GLU A 106 -0.28 16.41 1.76
N VAL A 107 0.59 15.40 1.85
CA VAL A 107 0.61 14.50 3.00
C VAL A 107 0.85 15.27 4.29
N LYS A 108 1.81 16.20 4.30
CA LYS A 108 2.07 17.04 5.48
C LYS A 108 0.86 17.92 5.84
N ARG A 109 0.17 18.47 4.85
CA ARG A 109 -1.07 19.24 5.06
C ARG A 109 -2.17 18.40 5.73
N LEU A 110 -2.31 17.14 5.32
CA LEU A 110 -3.36 16.24 5.82
C LEU A 110 -3.05 15.65 7.20
N THR A 111 -1.76 15.39 7.47
CA THR A 111 -1.33 14.57 8.62
C THR A 111 -0.51 15.32 9.66
N SER A 112 -0.16 16.58 9.38
CA SER A 112 0.76 17.48 10.10
C SER A 112 2.21 16.98 10.21
N LEU A 113 2.43 15.75 10.66
CA LEU A 113 3.75 15.17 10.95
C LEU A 113 4.20 14.11 9.93
N GLY A 114 3.31 13.69 9.02
CA GLY A 114 3.51 12.56 8.12
C GLY A 114 2.65 11.35 8.47
N VAL A 115 2.69 10.33 7.63
CA VAL A 115 1.94 9.09 7.83
C VAL A 115 2.67 8.13 8.78
N HIS A 116 1.91 7.25 9.43
CA HIS A 116 2.45 6.26 10.36
C HIS A 116 3.08 5.08 9.60
N GLY A 117 2.51 4.74 8.45
CA GLY A 117 3.04 3.72 7.55
C GLY A 117 2.94 4.14 6.10
N VAL A 118 3.90 3.69 5.28
CA VAL A 118 3.86 3.78 3.83
C VAL A 118 3.99 2.36 3.26
N ILE A 119 3.12 1.99 2.32
CA ILE A 119 3.24 0.74 1.58
C ILE A 119 3.44 1.07 0.10
N CYS A 120 4.67 0.95 -0.36
CA CYS A 120 5.04 1.25 -1.74
C CYS A 120 4.68 0.08 -2.65
N THR A 121 3.54 0.18 -3.33
CA THR A 121 3.17 -0.75 -4.42
C THR A 121 3.72 -0.28 -5.76
N ALA A 122 3.94 1.03 -5.92
CA ALA A 122 4.69 1.59 -7.04
C ALA A 122 6.19 1.26 -6.90
N GLY A 123 6.76 0.57 -7.89
CA GLY A 123 8.18 0.25 -7.95
C GLY A 123 9.06 1.36 -8.55
N SER A 124 8.65 2.63 -8.48
CA SER A 124 9.45 3.74 -9.01
C SER A 124 10.36 4.33 -7.94
N ILE A 125 11.55 4.77 -8.32
CA ILE A 125 12.48 5.45 -7.40
C ILE A 125 11.86 6.72 -6.83
N ALA A 126 11.10 7.47 -7.64
CA ALA A 126 10.37 8.63 -7.18
C ALA A 126 9.36 8.29 -6.05
N ALA A 127 8.62 7.18 -6.16
CA ALA A 127 7.69 6.76 -5.12
C ALA A 127 8.43 6.41 -3.81
N TYR A 128 9.61 5.79 -3.90
CA TYR A 128 10.44 5.51 -2.72
C TYR A 128 11.00 6.78 -2.07
N GLN A 129 11.44 7.78 -2.84
CA GLN A 129 11.84 9.07 -2.30
C GLN A 129 10.67 9.79 -1.63
N GLN A 130 9.51 9.81 -2.28
CA GLN A 130 8.31 10.42 -1.72
C GLN A 130 7.89 9.72 -0.43
N ALA A 131 7.93 8.39 -0.38
CA ALA A 131 7.66 7.61 0.83
C ALA A 131 8.57 8.03 1.99
N ALA A 132 9.87 8.12 1.74
CA ALA A 132 10.84 8.62 2.72
C ALA A 132 10.49 10.03 3.18
N HIS A 133 10.00 10.91 2.31
CA HIS A 133 9.59 12.26 2.71
C HIS A 133 8.26 12.35 3.46
N CYS A 134 7.33 11.42 3.20
CA CYS A 134 5.98 11.41 3.74
C CYS A 134 5.83 10.70 5.08
N VAL A 135 6.71 9.74 5.40
CA VAL A 135 6.63 8.97 6.65
C VAL A 135 7.00 9.87 7.85
N ARG A 136 6.25 9.79 8.94
CA ARG A 136 6.59 10.51 10.17
C ARG A 136 7.81 9.90 10.86
N ASN A 137 8.30 10.55 11.91
CA ASN A 137 9.36 9.99 12.74
C ASN A 137 8.91 8.67 13.41
N ALA A 138 9.78 7.66 13.42
CA ALA A 138 9.51 6.29 13.86
C ALA A 138 8.31 5.63 13.13
N GLY A 139 8.03 6.06 11.90
CA GLY A 139 7.07 5.37 11.03
C GLY A 139 7.72 4.22 10.26
N THR A 140 6.91 3.47 9.50
CA THR A 140 7.39 2.28 8.79
C THR A 140 7.16 2.40 7.28
N ILE A 141 8.18 2.15 6.48
CA ILE A 141 8.05 2.00 5.02
C ILE A 141 8.16 0.52 4.66
N VAL A 142 7.15 -0.01 3.98
CA VAL A 142 7.15 -1.38 3.46
C VAL A 142 7.23 -1.34 1.94
N CYS A 143 8.32 -1.87 1.40
CA CYS A 143 8.56 -1.94 -0.04
C CYS A 143 7.98 -3.24 -0.62
N ILE A 144 7.00 -3.14 -1.51
CA ILE A 144 6.43 -4.29 -2.24
C ILE A 144 6.79 -4.21 -3.73
N GLY A 145 6.70 -3.01 -4.32
CA GLY A 145 6.99 -2.79 -5.74
C GLY A 145 8.48 -2.93 -6.05
N VAL A 146 8.92 -4.09 -6.56
CA VAL A 146 10.35 -4.34 -6.75
C VAL A 146 10.95 -3.44 -7.84
N ASN A 147 12.08 -2.81 -7.52
CA ASN A 147 12.94 -2.09 -8.47
C ASN A 147 14.39 -2.57 -8.25
N PRO A 148 15.15 -2.96 -9.30
CA PRO A 148 16.53 -3.42 -9.14
C PRO A 148 17.52 -2.31 -8.76
N GLN A 149 17.11 -1.04 -8.82
CA GLN A 149 17.94 0.09 -8.46
C GLN A 149 18.01 0.28 -6.94
N ASN A 150 19.09 0.92 -6.48
CA ASN A 150 19.28 1.23 -5.07
C ASN A 150 18.16 2.13 -4.55
N LEU A 151 17.75 1.89 -3.29
CA LEU A 151 16.82 2.77 -2.62
C LEU A 151 17.43 4.17 -2.47
N PRO A 152 16.72 5.23 -2.89
CA PRO A 152 17.20 6.60 -2.87
C PRO A 152 17.00 7.24 -1.47
N ILE A 153 17.36 6.53 -0.41
CA ILE A 153 17.20 6.94 0.99
C ILE A 153 18.59 7.00 1.61
N SER A 154 18.98 8.17 2.13
CA SER A 154 20.30 8.30 2.78
C SER A 154 20.21 7.90 4.26
N PRO A 155 21.33 7.45 4.88
CA PRO A 155 21.37 7.24 6.33
C PRO A 155 20.98 8.48 7.14
N LEU A 156 21.22 9.70 6.60
CA LEU A 156 20.82 10.94 7.24
C LEU A 156 19.30 11.09 7.29
N ASP A 157 18.59 10.64 6.26
CA ASP A 157 17.12 10.65 6.24
C ASP A 157 16.56 9.71 7.31
N MET A 158 17.18 8.54 7.49
CA MET A 158 16.82 7.57 8.54
C MET A 158 17.07 8.13 9.94
N VAL A 159 18.25 8.72 10.19
CA VAL A 159 18.60 9.32 11.49
C VAL A 159 17.66 10.47 11.86
N ARG A 160 17.33 11.33 10.90
CA ARG A 160 16.40 12.46 11.12
C ARG A 160 14.99 11.99 11.47
N ARG A 161 14.60 10.80 11.01
CA ARG A 161 13.27 10.21 11.23
C ARG A 161 13.24 9.23 12.40
N GLY A 162 14.37 8.77 12.91
CA GLY A 162 14.42 7.95 14.13
C GLY A 162 13.81 6.57 13.92
N GLU A 163 14.29 5.85 12.91
CA GLU A 163 14.03 4.41 12.78
C GLU A 163 14.81 3.58 13.80
#